data_AF-A0AAE8K5R3-F1
#
_entry.id   AF-A0AAE8K5R3-F1
#
_cell.length_a   1.000
_cell.length_b   1.000
_cell.length_c   1.000
_cell.angle_alpha   90.00
_cell.angle_beta   90.00
_cell.angle_gamma   90.00
#
_symmetry.space_group_name_H-M   'P 1'
#
loop_
_entity.id
_entity.type
_entity.pdbx_description
1 polymer ?
#
loop_
_entity_poly.entity_id
_entity_poly.type
_entity_poly.pdbx_seq_one_letter_code
_entity_poly.pdbx_strand_id
1 'polypeptide(L)' 'ILNYYDPFDNALFKNGTVIAFEPFISTNAESIYQADDGWTFKTPDKSLVAQIEHTIVITKDEPIILTKL' A
#
# COMPACT_ATOMS: atom_id res chain seq x y z
N ILE A 1 0.63 -4.22 -5.37
CA ILE A 1 0.47 -2.88 -5.97
C ILE A 1 1.57 -2.03 -5.39
N LEU A 2 2.46 -1.50 -6.21
CA LEU A 2 3.52 -0.63 -5.73
C LEU A 2 2.96 0.77 -5.51
N ASN A 3 3.39 1.44 -4.45
CA ASN A 3 3.05 2.84 -4.17
C ASN A 3 4.01 3.83 -4.85
N TYR A 4 4.80 3.35 -5.82
CA TYR A 4 5.74 4.12 -6.65
C TYR A 4 5.71 3.62 -8.09
N TYR A 5 6.25 4.40 -9.01
CA TYR A 5 6.34 4.02 -10.43
C TYR A 5 7.46 3.00 -10.65
N ASP A 6 7.12 1.84 -11.20
CA ASP A 6 8.06 0.85 -11.71
C ASP A 6 7.96 0.80 -13.24
N PRO A 7 9.02 1.18 -13.99
CA PRO A 7 9.00 1.15 -15.46
C PRO A 7 8.88 -0.26 -16.05
N PHE A 8 9.08 -1.30 -15.25
CA PHE A 8 8.96 -2.70 -15.68
C PHE A 8 7.59 -3.32 -15.33
N ASP A 9 6.75 -2.65 -14.54
CA ASP A 9 5.41 -3.13 -14.23
C ASP A 9 4.45 -2.76 -15.37
N ASN A 10 4.00 -3.79 -16.10
CA ASN A 10 3.02 -3.66 -17.17
C ASN A 10 1.67 -4.31 -16.83
N ALA A 11 1.45 -4.65 -15.56
CA ALA A 11 0.19 -5.22 -15.13
C ALA A 11 -0.94 -4.20 -15.26
N LEU A 12 -2.07 -4.65 -15.81
CA LEU A 12 -3.28 -3.83 -15.93
C LEU A 12 -4.39 -4.43 -15.07
N PHE A 13 -5.08 -3.57 -14.32
CA PHE A 13 -6.31 -3.96 -13.64
C PHE A 13 -7.41 -4.26 -14.65
N LYS A 14 -8.30 -5.17 -14.27
CA LYS A 14 -9.52 -5.46 -15.02
C LYS A 14 -10.69 -4.78 -14.34
N ASN A 15 -11.72 -4.44 -15.11
CA ASN A 15 -12.98 -3.98 -14.53
C ASN A 15 -13.53 -5.03 -13.55
N GLY A 16 -13.86 -4.59 -12.34
CA GLY A 16 -14.30 -5.44 -11.22
C GLY A 16 -13.16 -5.98 -10.34
N THR A 17 -11.89 -5.68 -10.62
CA THR A 17 -10.80 -6.05 -9.71
C THR A 17 -10.98 -5.34 -8.36
N VAL A 18 -10.86 -6.10 -7.27
CA VAL A 18 -10.88 -5.57 -5.90
C VAL A 18 -9.45 -5.56 -5.36
N ILE A 19 -9.01 -4.42 -4.83
CA ILE A 19 -7.66 -4.24 -4.31
C ILE A 19 -7.70 -3.64 -2.91
N ALA A 20 -6.68 -3.95 -2.11
CA ALA A 20 -6.27 -3.13 -0.99
C ALA A 20 -5.21 -2.14 -1.49
N PHE A 21 -5.44 -0.86 -1.26
CA PHE A 21 -4.46 0.19 -1.52
C PHE A 21 -4.05 0.81 -0.18
N GLU A 22 -2.80 0.59 0.20
CA GLU A 22 -2.27 0.82 1.55
C GLU A 22 -0.85 1.43 1.53
N PRO A 23 -0.66 2.65 1.00
CA PRO A 23 0.66 3.27 0.99
C PRO A 23 1.18 3.50 2.41
N PHE A 24 2.41 3.08 2.65
CA PHE A 24 3.21 3.46 3.81
C PHE A 24 4.16 4.59 3.39
N ILE A 25 4.09 5.72 4.09
CA ILE A 25 4.96 6.87 3.86
C ILE A 25 5.88 7.03 5.06
N SER A 26 7.19 7.03 4.81
CA SER A 26 8.24 7.09 5.82
C SER A 26 8.97 8.44 5.77
N THR A 27 9.43 8.93 6.92
CA THR A 27 10.25 10.15 6.99
C THR A 27 11.66 9.98 6.43
N ASN A 28 12.22 8.76 6.45
CA ASN A 28 13.58 8.50 5.97
C ASN A 28 13.80 7.04 5.54
N ALA A 29 13.42 6.06 6.37
CA ALA A 29 13.66 4.65 6.08
C ALA A 29 12.95 4.16 4.81
N GLU A 30 13.68 3.42 3.99
CA GLU A 30 13.17 2.75 2.79
C GLU A 30 12.97 1.23 3.00
N SER A 31 13.30 0.71 4.18
CA SER A 31 13.20 -0.71 4.52
C SER A 31 12.71 -0.93 5.94
N ILE A 32 12.26 -2.15 6.20
CA ILE A 32 11.75 -2.63 7.47
C ILE A 32 12.41 -3.96 7.85
N TYR A 33 12.38 -4.29 9.14
CA TYR A 33 12.69 -5.61 9.66
C TYR A 33 11.57 -6.09 10.59
N GLN A 34 11.42 -7.41 10.74
CA GLN A 34 10.48 -8.01 11.67
C GLN A 34 11.09 -8.05 13.08
N ALA A 35 10.33 -7.64 14.08
CA ALA A 35 10.72 -7.73 15.48
C ALA A 35 10.64 -9.17 16.02
N ASP A 36 11.27 -9.40 17.18
CA ASP A 36 11.33 -10.72 17.82
C ASP A 36 9.97 -11.26 18.30
N ASP A 37 8.92 -10.43 18.29
CA ASP A 37 7.55 -10.83 18.63
C ASP A 37 6.86 -11.65 17.53
N GLY A 38 7.49 -11.78 16.35
CA GLY A 38 6.98 -12.55 15.23
C GLY A 38 5.88 -11.85 14.42
N TRP A 39 5.59 -10.57 14.67
CA TRP A 39 4.51 -9.84 14.00
C TRP A 39 4.87 -8.41 13.59
N THR A 40 5.52 -7.66 14.47
CA THR A 40 5.68 -6.22 14.29
C THR A 40 6.78 -5.92 13.28
N PHE A 41 6.49 -5.09 12.26
CA PHE A 41 7.51 -4.51 11.40
C PHE A 41 8.00 -3.16 11.94
N LYS A 42 9.32 -2.96 11.94
CA LYS A 42 9.99 -1.73 12.42
C LYS A 42 10.97 -1.22 11.38
N THR A 43 11.18 0.08 11.36
CA THR A 43 12.24 0.72 10.57
C THR A 43 13.59 0.60 11.29
N PRO A 44 14.71 0.31 10.61
CA PRO A 44 16.03 0.20 11.24
C PRO A 44 16.49 1.48 11.97
N ASP A 45 16.10 2.65 11.47
CA ASP A 45 16.52 3.98 11.95
C ASP A 45 15.50 4.69 12.84
N LYS A 46 14.40 4.02 13.20
CA LYS A 46 13.25 4.57 13.96
C LYS A 46 12.53 5.73 13.26
N SER A 47 12.55 5.78 11.92
CA SER A 47 11.70 6.69 11.14
C SER A 47 10.23 6.62 11.54
N LEU A 48 9.55 7.76 11.46
CA LEU A 48 8.10 7.80 11.60
C LEU A 48 7.48 7.34 10.29
N VAL A 49 6.49 6.46 10.40
CA VAL A 49 5.75 5.90 9.26
C VAL A 49 4.27 6.08 9.50
N ALA A 50 3.56 6.56 8.48
CA ALA A 50 2.11 6.66 8.47
C ALA A 50 1.53 5.79 7.34
N GLN A 51 0.33 5.26 7.57
CA GLN A 51 -0.41 4.46 6.61
C GLN A 51 -1.87 4.90 6.59
N ILE A 52 -2.48 4.80 5.41
CA ILE A 52 -3.92 4.82 5.20
C ILE A 52 -4.23 3.67 4.25
N GLU A 53 -5.33 2.97 4.49
CA GLU A 53 -5.78 1.87 3.64
C GLU A 53 -7.24 2.03 3.23
N HIS A 54 -7.50 1.70 1.96
CA HIS A 54 -8.84 1.49 1.46
C HIS A 54 -8.94 0.21 0.63
N THR A 55 -10.07 -0.47 0.78
CA THR A 55 -10.54 -1.47 -0.19
C THR A 55 -11.25 -0.77 -1.34
N ILE A 56 -10.77 -0.99 -2.57
CA ILE A 56 -11.23 -0.30 -3.78
C ILE A 56 -11.66 -1.33 -4.83
N VAL A 57 -12.81 -1.10 -5.46
CA VAL A 57 -13.23 -1.80 -6.68
C VAL A 57 -12.88 -0.94 -7.89
N ILE A 58 -12.05 -1.48 -8.77
CA ILE A 58 -11.72 -0.86 -10.06
C ILE A 58 -12.94 -1.00 -10.97
N THR A 59 -13.41 0.11 -11.53
CA THR A 59 -14.49 0.12 -12.52
C THR A 59 -13.99 0.68 -13.85
N LYS A 60 -14.84 0.66 -14.89
CA LYS A 60 -14.58 1.37 -16.14
C LYS A 60 -14.71 2.90 -15.98
N ASP A 61 -15.49 3.32 -14.99
CA ASP A 61 -15.74 4.71 -14.63
C ASP A 61 -14.89 5.05 -13.39
N GLU A 62 -15.47 5.74 -12.41
CA GLU A 62 -14.80 6.05 -11.15
C GLU A 62 -14.64 4.80 -10.25
N PRO A 63 -13.52 4.68 -9.50
CA PRO A 63 -13.33 3.60 -8.54
C PRO A 63 -14.34 3.69 -7.39
N ILE A 64 -14.81 2.55 -6.91
CA ILE A 64 -15.69 2.48 -5.73
C ILE A 64 -14.81 2.23 -4.50
N ILE A 65 -14.81 3.16 -3.55
CA ILE A 65 -14.11 3.00 -2.28
C ILE A 65 -15.07 2.37 -1.27
N LEU A 66 -14.88 1.08 -0.96
CA LEU A 66 -15.79 0.31 -0.09
C LEU A 66 -15.69 0.67 1.40
N THR A 67 -14.61 1.33 1.78
CA THR A 67 -14.24 1.61 3.18
C THR A 67 -14.19 3.11 3.48
N LYS A 68 -14.75 3.93 2.59
CA LYS A 68 -14.96 5.36 2.82
C LYS A 68 -16.28 5.56 3.57
N LEU A 69 -16.28 6.44 4.58
CA LEU A 69 -17.48 6.89 5.31
C LEU A 69 -18.23 7.99 4.54
#